data_AF-A0A951Q3E1-F1
#
_entry.id   AF-A0A951Q3E1-F1
#
_cell.length_a   1.000
_cell.length_b   1.000
_cell.length_c   1.000
_cell.angle_alpha   90.00
_cell.angle_beta   90.00
_cell.angle_gamma   90.00
#
_symmetry.space_group_name_H-M   'P 1'
#
loop_
_entity.id
_entity.type
_entity.pdbx_description
1 polymer ?
#
loop_
_entity_poly.entity_id
_entity_poly.type
_entity_poly.pdbx_seq_one_letter_code
_entity_poly.pdbx_strand_id
1 'polypeptide(L)'
;MLRLSIKSLTLAGMVALSTASNAFAQVPILQNLRLSQVQNFSCGPHARTYVVKALDNRQGQGIRCVKFSEGRPGTTIPRLAWYGEGNWRGATYRHAGQAIYRGSNLVGFASDIHGNGEDINNNFPGNLKIQILGSSTIRVTGAWNEEWQLVQATNYKPLPHPQTCGRYFDEYKVADLTGNRNGEGLRCVLRVGPKNTTWFGNGNWGGSTYSHIGTRSFNGYGAGDLCGANFGPICNTFGWGSLQLTSVSGGFDVTGAWSEKWR
;
A
#
# COMPACT_ATOMS: atom_id res chain seq x y z
N MET A 1 -4.56 9.49 92.56
CA MET A 1 -5.52 8.44 92.15
C MET A 1 -5.64 8.50 90.62
N LEU A 2 -5.41 7.35 89.97
CA LEU A 2 -5.80 6.92 88.60
C LEU A 2 -5.51 7.87 87.41
N ARG A 3 -4.53 7.61 86.51
CA ARG A 3 -4.44 6.61 85.40
C ARG A 3 -5.54 6.71 84.32
N LEU A 4 -5.07 6.54 83.07
CA LEU A 4 -5.75 6.23 81.78
C LEU A 4 -5.96 7.45 80.85
N SER A 5 -5.75 7.40 79.54
CA SER A 5 -5.12 6.41 78.65
C SER A 5 -4.82 7.08 77.30
N ILE A 6 -3.72 6.68 76.68
CA ILE A 6 -3.30 7.03 75.32
C ILE A 6 -4.26 6.38 74.31
N LYS A 7 -4.71 7.13 73.30
CA LYS A 7 -5.14 6.58 72.01
C LYS A 7 -4.56 7.39 70.87
N SER A 8 -3.48 6.85 70.30
CA SER A 8 -2.95 7.24 68.99
C SER A 8 -3.93 6.85 67.89
N LEU A 9 -4.21 7.76 66.96
CA LEU A 9 -4.73 7.43 65.64
C LEU A 9 -3.64 7.74 64.61
N THR A 10 -2.89 6.73 64.21
CA THR A 10 -2.01 6.77 63.04
C THR A 10 -2.85 6.51 61.80
N LEU A 11 -3.07 7.52 60.96
CA LEU A 11 -3.65 7.35 59.63
C LEU A 11 -2.54 6.83 58.71
N ALA A 12 -2.53 5.52 58.44
CA ALA A 12 -1.68 4.92 57.43
C ALA A 12 -2.30 5.18 56.05
N GLY A 13 -1.70 6.09 55.29
CA GLY A 13 -2.02 6.27 53.88
C GLY A 13 -1.46 5.10 53.06
N MET A 14 -2.35 4.24 52.55
CA MET A 14 -1.98 3.22 51.57
C MET A 14 -1.66 3.89 50.24
N VAL A 15 -0.37 3.94 49.88
CA VAL A 15 0.05 4.21 48.50
C VAL A 15 -0.21 2.94 47.69
N ALA A 16 -1.25 2.95 46.87
CA ALA A 16 -1.45 1.91 45.87
C ALA A 16 -0.38 2.07 44.77
N LEU A 17 0.69 1.28 44.86
CA LEU A 17 1.63 1.08 43.78
C LEU A 17 0.90 0.30 42.67
N SER A 18 0.39 1.01 41.66
CA SER A 18 -0.07 0.38 40.43
C SER A 18 1.14 -0.25 39.75
N THR A 19 1.29 -1.57 39.85
CA THR A 19 2.20 -2.31 38.98
C THR A 19 1.67 -2.23 37.56
N ALA A 20 2.12 -1.22 36.82
CA ALA A 20 2.02 -1.20 35.38
C ALA A 20 2.80 -2.43 34.88
N SER A 21 2.08 -3.51 34.62
CA SER A 21 2.59 -4.63 33.86
C SER A 21 2.99 -4.05 32.49
N ASN A 22 4.30 -3.91 32.28
CA ASN A 22 4.85 -3.77 30.94
C ASN A 22 4.49 -5.03 30.18
N ALA A 23 3.28 -5.07 29.62
CA ALA A 23 2.95 -5.95 28.52
C ALA A 23 3.80 -5.43 27.35
N PHE A 24 5.05 -5.92 27.29
CA PHE A 24 5.78 -5.94 26.05
C PHE A 24 4.88 -6.68 25.08
N ALA A 25 4.22 -5.94 24.19
CA ALA A 25 3.64 -6.51 22.99
C ALA A 25 4.76 -7.32 22.37
N GLN A 26 4.63 -8.65 22.43
CA GLN A 26 5.52 -9.55 21.74
C GLN A 26 5.40 -9.17 20.27
N VAL A 27 6.34 -8.37 19.77
CA VAL A 27 6.51 -8.17 18.33
C VAL A 27 6.72 -9.58 17.80
N PRO A 28 5.83 -10.11 16.96
CA PRO A 28 6.01 -11.43 16.40
C PRO A 28 7.37 -11.43 15.72
N ILE A 29 8.27 -12.29 16.19
CA ILE A 29 9.54 -12.55 15.53
C ILE A 29 9.17 -12.98 14.11
N LEU A 30 9.62 -12.20 13.13
CA LEU A 30 9.40 -12.42 11.70
C LEU A 30 9.67 -13.89 11.38
N GLN A 31 8.60 -14.65 11.13
CA GLN A 31 8.72 -15.92 10.45
C GLN A 31 9.45 -15.63 9.14
N ASN A 32 10.57 -16.33 8.89
CA ASN A 32 11.18 -16.35 7.57
C ASN A 32 10.06 -16.57 6.54
N LEU A 33 9.73 -15.55 5.76
CA LEU A 33 8.66 -15.57 4.78
C LEU A 33 8.95 -16.69 3.79
N ARG A 34 8.35 -17.86 3.98
CA ARG A 34 8.46 -18.99 3.04
C ARG A 34 7.58 -18.69 1.84
N LEU A 35 8.14 -17.95 0.89
CA LEU A 35 7.46 -17.61 -0.35
C LEU A 35 7.54 -18.78 -1.34
N SER A 36 6.39 -19.25 -1.80
CA SER A 36 6.28 -20.23 -2.89
C SER A 36 6.36 -19.53 -4.24
N GLN A 37 7.03 -20.16 -5.20
CA GLN A 37 7.08 -19.66 -6.57
C GLN A 37 5.79 -20.00 -7.29
N VAL A 38 5.18 -18.98 -7.88
CA VAL A 38 4.02 -19.08 -8.75
C VAL A 38 4.50 -19.10 -10.19
N GLN A 39 4.10 -20.12 -10.93
CA GLN A 39 4.30 -20.18 -12.38
C GLN A 39 3.26 -19.31 -13.07
N ASN A 40 3.62 -18.66 -14.18
CA ASN A 40 2.70 -17.81 -14.94
C ASN A 40 2.03 -16.70 -14.12
N PHE A 41 2.74 -16.13 -13.15
CA PHE A 41 2.29 -14.97 -12.40
C PHE A 41 1.99 -13.79 -13.34
N SER A 42 0.85 -13.15 -13.13
CA SER A 42 0.45 -11.90 -13.76
C SER A 42 -0.32 -11.04 -12.74
N CYS A 43 -0.31 -9.73 -12.95
CA CYS A 43 -1.07 -8.75 -12.18
C CYS A 43 -2.57 -8.75 -12.48
N GLY A 44 -3.07 -9.74 -13.23
CA GLY A 44 -4.43 -9.77 -13.76
C GLY A 44 -4.60 -8.93 -15.04
N PRO A 45 -5.80 -8.91 -15.63
CA PRO A 45 -6.08 -8.24 -16.90
C PRO A 45 -6.25 -6.72 -16.79
N HIS A 46 -6.39 -6.19 -15.57
CA HIS A 46 -6.74 -4.79 -15.32
C HIS A 46 -5.55 -3.91 -14.92
N ALA A 47 -4.36 -4.51 -14.90
CA ALA A 47 -3.07 -3.88 -14.76
C ALA A 47 -2.07 -4.56 -15.71
N ARG A 48 -1.06 -3.83 -16.17
CA ARG A 48 0.02 -4.41 -16.98
C ARG A 48 1.11 -4.97 -16.08
N THR A 49 1.54 -6.19 -16.34
CA THR A 49 2.60 -6.88 -15.61
C THR A 49 3.96 -6.55 -16.22
N TYR A 50 4.85 -5.95 -15.44
CA TYR A 50 6.23 -5.75 -15.84
C TYR A 50 7.19 -6.48 -14.92
N VAL A 51 8.26 -7.03 -15.47
CA VAL A 51 9.44 -7.49 -14.71
C VAL A 51 10.47 -6.38 -14.63
N VAL A 52 11.14 -6.30 -13.49
CA VAL A 52 12.18 -5.29 -13.24
C VAL A 52 13.54 -5.83 -13.70
N LYS A 53 14.27 -5.01 -14.46
CA LYS A 53 15.67 -5.23 -14.83
C LYS A 53 16.51 -4.05 -14.36
N ALA A 54 17.55 -4.30 -13.58
CA ALA A 54 18.50 -3.27 -13.17
C ALA A 54 19.24 -2.69 -14.38
N LEU A 55 19.39 -1.37 -14.45
CA LEU A 55 20.20 -0.71 -15.49
C LEU A 55 21.70 -0.76 -15.21
N ASP A 56 22.09 -1.00 -13.96
CA ASP A 56 23.46 -1.05 -13.49
C ASP A 56 23.95 -2.48 -13.22
N ASN A 57 23.29 -3.48 -13.83
CA ASN A 57 23.58 -4.91 -13.69
C ASN A 57 23.58 -5.43 -12.24
N ARG A 58 22.98 -4.68 -11.29
CA ARG A 58 22.79 -5.19 -9.94
C ARG A 58 21.83 -6.36 -9.93
N GLN A 59 22.12 -7.35 -9.09
CA GLN A 59 21.20 -8.45 -8.83
C GLN A 59 19.95 -7.92 -8.13
N GLY A 60 18.81 -8.19 -8.75
CA GLY A 60 17.50 -7.84 -8.23
C GLY A 60 16.42 -8.41 -9.14
N GLN A 61 15.30 -8.73 -8.54
CA GLN A 61 14.10 -9.18 -9.24
C GLN A 61 12.89 -8.48 -8.64
N GLY A 62 11.85 -8.31 -9.43
CA GLY A 62 10.62 -7.74 -8.94
C GLY A 62 9.60 -7.61 -10.04
N ILE A 63 8.38 -7.32 -9.62
CA ILE A 63 7.25 -7.04 -10.50
C ILE A 63 6.78 -5.61 -10.33
N ARG A 64 6.15 -5.09 -11.37
CA ARG A 64 5.35 -3.86 -11.32
C ARG A 64 4.00 -4.17 -11.93
N CYS A 65 2.94 -3.93 -11.17
CA CYS A 65 1.58 -3.95 -11.65
C CYS A 65 1.18 -2.50 -11.96
N VAL A 66 1.13 -2.15 -13.24
CA VAL A 66 0.98 -0.75 -13.68
C VAL A 66 -0.42 -0.52 -14.26
N LYS A 67 -1.15 0.43 -13.69
CA LYS A 67 -2.41 0.95 -14.22
C LYS A 67 -2.16 2.28 -14.90
N PHE A 68 -2.47 2.37 -16.19
CA PHE A 68 -2.38 3.61 -16.96
C PHE A 68 -3.67 4.40 -16.87
N SER A 69 -3.56 5.71 -16.85
CA SER A 69 -4.67 6.66 -16.85
C SER A 69 -4.41 7.77 -17.89
N GLU A 70 -5.40 8.61 -18.11
CA GLU A 70 -5.43 9.67 -19.11
C GLU A 70 -4.62 10.93 -18.76
N GLY A 71 -3.76 10.87 -17.74
CA GLY A 71 -2.87 11.98 -17.38
C GLY A 71 -2.08 12.49 -18.58
N ARG A 72 -1.99 13.82 -18.71
CA ARG A 72 -1.35 14.50 -19.84
C ARG A 72 -0.65 15.78 -19.35
N PRO A 73 0.27 16.36 -20.14
CA PRO A 73 0.90 17.64 -19.78
C PRO A 73 -0.11 18.70 -19.36
N GLY A 74 0.22 19.46 -18.32
CA GLY A 74 -0.62 20.52 -17.76
C GLY A 74 -1.66 20.05 -16.73
N THR A 75 -1.70 18.76 -16.37
CA THR A 75 -2.65 18.23 -15.37
C THR A 75 -1.93 17.53 -14.23
N THR A 76 -2.60 17.44 -13.07
CA THR A 76 -2.11 16.69 -11.90
C THR A 76 -2.63 15.25 -11.88
N ILE A 77 -3.28 14.80 -12.95
CA ILE A 77 -3.79 13.45 -13.08
C ILE A 77 -2.61 12.51 -13.36
N PRO A 78 -2.44 11.43 -12.58
CA PRO A 78 -1.43 10.42 -12.88
C PRO A 78 -1.53 9.95 -14.33
N ARG A 79 -0.41 9.83 -15.02
CA ARG A 79 -0.32 9.12 -16.30
C ARG A 79 -0.30 7.60 -16.07
N LEU A 80 0.35 7.20 -14.98
CA LEU A 80 0.37 5.83 -14.51
C LEU A 80 0.44 5.80 -12.98
N ALA A 81 -0.08 4.73 -12.41
CA ALA A 81 0.06 4.31 -11.04
C ALA A 81 0.60 2.88 -11.02
N TRP A 82 1.40 2.53 -10.02
CA TRP A 82 1.90 1.16 -9.89
C TRP A 82 1.92 0.68 -8.45
N TYR A 83 1.78 -0.64 -8.34
CA TYR A 83 2.22 -1.42 -7.20
C TYR A 83 3.47 -2.17 -7.61
N GLY A 84 4.43 -2.31 -6.71
CA GLY A 84 5.63 -3.08 -6.98
C GLY A 84 6.11 -3.82 -5.75
N GLU A 85 6.75 -4.94 -5.98
CA GLU A 85 7.42 -5.72 -4.95
C GLU A 85 8.55 -6.53 -5.58
N GLY A 86 9.46 -7.00 -4.74
CA GLY A 86 10.56 -7.83 -5.17
C GLY A 86 11.67 -7.92 -4.13
N ASN A 87 12.85 -8.26 -4.63
CA ASN A 87 14.06 -8.35 -3.85
C ASN A 87 15.21 -7.66 -4.60
N TRP A 88 15.93 -6.78 -3.91
CA TRP A 88 17.07 -6.07 -4.45
C TRP A 88 18.30 -6.36 -3.59
N ARG A 89 19.29 -7.07 -4.15
CA ARG A 89 20.50 -7.50 -3.41
C ARG A 89 20.20 -8.20 -2.06
N GLY A 90 19.19 -9.05 -2.01
CA GLY A 90 18.78 -9.73 -0.78
C GLY A 90 17.77 -8.95 0.06
N ALA A 91 17.58 -7.65 -0.17
CA ALA A 91 16.60 -6.83 0.55
C ALA A 91 15.22 -6.87 -0.12
N THR A 92 14.24 -7.40 0.59
CA THR A 92 12.84 -7.47 0.17
C THR A 92 12.19 -6.09 0.25
N TYR A 93 11.41 -5.74 -0.76
CA TYR A 93 10.74 -4.45 -0.82
C TYR A 93 9.31 -4.59 -1.36
N ARG A 94 8.48 -3.63 -0.98
CA ARG A 94 7.15 -3.40 -1.51
C ARG A 94 6.93 -1.89 -1.58
N HIS A 95 6.24 -1.42 -2.61
CA HIS A 95 5.98 0.01 -2.80
C HIS A 95 4.75 0.25 -3.65
N ALA A 96 4.21 1.44 -3.52
CA ALA A 96 3.25 1.99 -4.46
C ALA A 96 3.73 3.35 -4.94
N GLY A 97 3.37 3.70 -6.17
CA GLY A 97 3.77 4.97 -6.74
C GLY A 97 2.88 5.45 -7.87
N GLN A 98 3.14 6.68 -8.29
CA GLN A 98 2.45 7.36 -9.37
C GLN A 98 3.42 8.21 -10.18
N ALA A 99 3.12 8.42 -11.45
CA ALA A 99 3.88 9.35 -12.29
C ALA A 99 2.94 10.37 -12.92
N ILE A 100 3.32 11.64 -12.87
CA ILE A 100 2.58 12.77 -13.45
C ILE A 100 3.49 13.57 -14.38
N TYR A 101 2.88 14.30 -15.30
CA TYR A 101 3.62 15.23 -16.14
C TYR A 101 4.02 16.48 -15.34
N ARG A 102 5.31 16.83 -15.40
CA ARG A 102 5.85 18.15 -15.04
C ARG A 102 6.47 18.76 -16.31
N GLY A 103 5.73 19.67 -16.94
CA GLY A 103 5.99 20.05 -18.33
C GLY A 103 5.79 18.85 -19.26
N SER A 104 6.76 18.58 -20.14
CA SER A 104 6.77 17.41 -21.03
C SER A 104 7.32 16.14 -20.37
N ASN A 105 7.92 16.23 -19.19
CA ASN A 105 8.58 15.11 -18.52
C ASN A 105 7.64 14.38 -17.56
N LEU A 106 7.71 13.05 -17.51
CA LEU A 106 7.05 12.28 -16.45
C LEU A 106 7.96 12.19 -15.22
N VAL A 107 7.42 12.64 -14.09
CA VAL A 107 8.08 12.59 -12.78
C VAL A 107 7.32 11.61 -11.89
N GLY A 108 8.03 10.64 -11.36
CA GLY A 108 7.53 9.58 -10.49
C GLY A 108 7.67 9.92 -9.00
N PHE A 109 6.70 9.46 -8.23
CA PHE A 109 6.60 9.56 -6.79
C PHE A 109 6.31 8.16 -6.26
N ALA A 110 7.01 7.73 -5.22
CA ALA A 110 6.80 6.41 -4.63
C ALA A 110 7.14 6.39 -3.14
N SER A 111 6.55 5.45 -2.44
CA SER A 111 6.84 5.16 -1.04
C SER A 111 6.87 3.66 -0.83
N ASP A 112 7.75 3.20 0.04
CA ASP A 112 7.81 1.78 0.41
C ASP A 112 6.75 1.45 1.46
N ILE A 113 6.00 0.38 1.22
CA ILE A 113 5.12 -0.24 2.22
C ILE A 113 6.02 -1.07 3.14
N HIS A 114 5.87 -0.89 4.45
CA HIS A 114 6.79 -1.48 5.41
C HIS A 114 6.09 -1.89 6.70
N GLY A 115 6.64 -2.90 7.37
CA GLY A 115 6.13 -3.46 8.62
C GLY A 115 5.52 -4.86 8.47
N ASN A 116 5.66 -5.47 7.29
CA ASN A 116 5.11 -6.78 6.94
C ASN A 116 6.21 -7.81 6.59
N GLY A 117 7.46 -7.48 6.93
CA GLY A 117 8.66 -8.29 6.59
C GLY A 117 9.48 -7.75 5.43
N GLU A 118 9.17 -6.55 4.92
CA GLU A 118 10.05 -5.83 4.01
C GLU A 118 11.31 -5.31 4.74
N ASP A 119 12.45 -5.31 4.06
CA ASP A 119 13.73 -4.78 4.55
C ASP A 119 13.91 -3.28 4.23
N ILE A 120 13.20 -2.79 3.21
CA ILE A 120 13.37 -1.44 2.67
C ILE A 120 12.20 -0.54 3.11
N ASN A 121 12.53 0.67 3.59
CA ASN A 121 11.57 1.67 4.06
C ASN A 121 11.99 3.09 3.65
N ASN A 122 11.92 3.38 2.36
CA ASN A 122 12.26 4.66 1.75
C ASN A 122 11.06 5.42 1.21
N ASN A 123 11.30 6.68 0.87
CA ASN A 123 10.34 7.58 0.26
C ASN A 123 11.01 8.35 -0.88
N PHE A 124 10.29 8.53 -1.98
CA PHE A 124 10.79 9.05 -3.26
C PHE A 124 9.89 10.21 -3.73
N PRO A 125 10.02 11.42 -3.14
CA PRO A 125 9.09 12.52 -3.37
C PRO A 125 9.39 13.31 -4.66
N GLY A 126 9.25 12.67 -5.82
CA GLY A 126 9.39 13.33 -7.12
C GLY A 126 10.82 13.34 -7.68
N ASN A 127 11.65 12.41 -7.22
CA ASN A 127 13.04 12.21 -7.65
C ASN A 127 13.21 11.01 -8.59
N LEU A 128 12.11 10.47 -9.12
CA LEU A 128 12.11 9.46 -10.18
C LEU A 128 11.79 10.13 -11.51
N LYS A 129 12.60 9.87 -12.53
CA LYS A 129 12.34 10.25 -13.91
C LYS A 129 11.83 9.03 -14.65
N ILE A 130 10.60 9.13 -15.16
CA ILE A 130 9.92 8.03 -15.85
C ILE A 130 9.92 8.31 -17.36
N GLN A 131 10.27 7.29 -18.14
CA GLN A 131 10.24 7.36 -19.60
C GLN A 131 9.53 6.12 -20.13
N ILE A 132 8.46 6.31 -20.89
CA ILE A 132 7.79 5.22 -21.59
C ILE A 132 8.49 5.05 -22.93
N LEU A 133 9.21 3.94 -23.11
CA LEU A 133 10.01 3.63 -24.29
C LEU A 133 9.24 2.61 -25.14
N GLY A 134 8.62 3.06 -26.22
CA GLY A 134 7.77 2.22 -27.06
C GLY A 134 6.53 1.72 -26.31
N SER A 135 6.07 0.52 -26.64
CA SER A 135 4.85 -0.08 -26.05
C SER A 135 5.11 -1.00 -24.85
N SER A 136 6.35 -1.50 -24.70
CA SER A 136 6.69 -2.59 -23.78
C SER A 136 7.68 -2.21 -22.68
N THR A 137 8.35 -1.06 -22.75
CA THR A 137 9.40 -0.73 -21.79
C THR A 137 9.09 0.58 -21.07
N ILE A 138 9.29 0.62 -19.76
CA ILE A 138 9.33 1.86 -18.97
C ILE A 138 10.71 1.94 -18.33
N ARG A 139 11.43 3.03 -18.59
CA ARG A 139 12.70 3.31 -17.93
C ARG A 139 12.49 4.25 -16.75
N VAL A 140 13.08 3.90 -15.62
CA VAL A 140 13.06 4.69 -14.39
C VAL A 140 14.49 5.03 -13.98
N THR A 141 14.76 6.33 -13.88
CA THR A 141 16.08 6.87 -13.50
C THR A 141 15.95 7.87 -12.36
N GLY A 142 17.06 8.29 -11.75
CA GLY A 142 17.08 9.16 -10.58
C GLY A 142 17.37 8.36 -9.31
N ALA A 143 16.44 8.33 -8.36
CA ALA A 143 16.62 7.53 -7.14
C ALA A 143 16.60 6.02 -7.38
N TRP A 144 15.93 5.57 -8.44
CA TRP A 144 16.05 4.21 -8.98
C TRP A 144 16.77 4.24 -10.31
N ASN A 145 17.34 3.10 -10.71
CA ASN A 145 18.00 2.94 -11.99
C ASN A 145 17.63 1.57 -12.57
N GLU A 146 16.43 1.48 -13.13
CA GLU A 146 15.83 0.23 -13.57
C GLU A 146 14.97 0.40 -14.83
N GLU A 147 14.74 -0.69 -15.53
CA GLU A 147 13.75 -0.82 -16.59
C GLU A 147 12.67 -1.80 -16.19
N TRP A 148 11.45 -1.49 -16.58
CA TRP A 148 10.30 -2.35 -16.45
C TRP A 148 10.00 -2.88 -17.84
N GLN A 149 10.10 -4.20 -18.00
CA GLN A 149 9.87 -4.90 -19.25
C GLN A 149 8.51 -5.60 -19.19
N LEU A 150 7.62 -5.25 -20.10
CA LEU A 150 6.26 -5.79 -20.17
C LEU A 150 6.32 -7.29 -20.47
N VAL A 151 5.56 -8.07 -19.71
CA VAL A 151 5.39 -9.51 -19.91
C VAL A 151 3.91 -9.88 -19.82
N GLN A 152 3.53 -10.96 -20.50
CA GLN A 152 2.19 -11.52 -20.31
C GLN A 152 2.08 -12.21 -18.94
N ALA A 153 3.10 -13.01 -18.61
CA ALA A 153 3.23 -13.72 -17.35
C ALA A 153 4.70 -14.02 -17.07
N THR A 154 5.05 -14.34 -15.83
CA THR A 154 6.42 -14.70 -15.43
C THR A 154 6.43 -15.64 -14.22
N ASN A 155 7.59 -16.18 -13.89
CA ASN A 155 7.77 -16.94 -12.66
C ASN A 155 8.16 -16.01 -11.52
N TYR A 156 7.35 -15.96 -10.47
CA TYR A 156 7.55 -14.98 -9.40
C TYR A 156 7.02 -15.46 -8.05
N LYS A 157 7.56 -14.92 -6.97
CA LYS A 157 7.23 -15.25 -5.58
C LYS A 157 6.50 -14.06 -4.95
N PRO A 158 5.17 -13.99 -5.03
CA PRO A 158 4.44 -12.83 -4.53
C PRO A 158 4.48 -12.76 -3.00
N LEU A 159 4.64 -11.55 -2.46
CA LEU A 159 4.61 -11.31 -1.02
C LEU A 159 3.17 -11.47 -0.47
N PRO A 160 2.98 -11.92 0.78
CA PRO A 160 1.65 -12.00 1.41
C PRO A 160 1.04 -10.62 1.59
N HIS A 161 -0.29 -10.52 1.62
CA HIS A 161 -1.00 -9.25 1.81
C HIS A 161 -0.44 -8.41 2.97
N PRO A 162 -0.12 -7.11 2.74
CA PRO A 162 0.28 -6.24 3.84
C PRO A 162 -0.87 -6.08 4.83
N GLN A 163 -0.49 -5.96 6.11
CA GLN A 163 -1.35 -5.67 7.25
C GLN A 163 -1.19 -4.22 7.73
N THR A 164 -0.09 -3.57 7.36
CA THR A 164 0.19 -2.15 7.56
C THR A 164 0.88 -1.55 6.34
N CYS A 165 0.72 -0.24 6.16
CA CYS A 165 1.31 0.53 5.08
C CYS A 165 2.68 1.13 5.43
N GLY A 166 3.02 1.22 6.71
CA GLY A 166 4.21 1.94 7.16
C GLY A 166 4.07 3.47 7.10
N ARG A 167 5.15 4.18 7.44
CA ARG A 167 5.10 5.63 7.80
C ARG A 167 4.87 6.60 6.65
N TYR A 168 5.02 6.17 5.40
CA TYR A 168 4.98 7.06 4.22
C TYR A 168 3.64 7.05 3.48
N PHE A 169 2.65 6.39 4.05
CA PHE A 169 1.29 6.31 3.54
C PHE A 169 0.31 6.87 4.56
N ASP A 170 -0.80 7.42 4.08
CA ASP A 170 -2.01 7.49 4.88
C ASP A 170 -2.62 6.09 4.87
N GLU A 171 -2.52 5.40 6.01
CA GLU A 171 -3.11 4.09 6.22
C GLU A 171 -4.56 4.27 6.66
N TYR A 172 -5.47 3.57 5.97
CA TYR A 172 -6.86 3.46 6.39
C TYR A 172 -7.26 2.00 6.54
N LYS A 173 -7.96 1.69 7.62
CA LYS A 173 -8.76 0.47 7.74
C LYS A 173 -10.09 0.69 7.02
N VAL A 174 -10.51 -0.35 6.31
CA VAL A 174 -11.70 -0.32 5.48
C VAL A 174 -12.75 -1.18 6.11
N ALA A 175 -13.99 -0.72 6.08
CA ALA A 175 -15.16 -1.54 6.32
C ALA A 175 -16.32 -1.09 5.41
N ASP A 176 -17.44 -1.79 5.48
CA ASP A 176 -18.64 -1.40 4.75
C ASP A 176 -19.18 -0.05 5.24
N LEU A 177 -19.55 0.83 4.30
CA LEU A 177 -20.06 2.16 4.61
C LEU A 177 -21.40 2.12 5.33
N THR A 178 -22.29 1.18 4.95
CA THR A 178 -23.63 1.06 5.54
C THR A 178 -23.65 0.21 6.81
N GLY A 179 -22.60 -0.59 7.05
CA GLY A 179 -22.52 -1.55 8.14
C GLY A 179 -23.29 -2.85 7.89
N ASN A 180 -23.90 -3.02 6.71
CA ASN A 180 -24.76 -4.16 6.40
C ASN A 180 -23.99 -5.35 5.82
N ARG A 181 -22.76 -5.14 5.35
CA ARG A 181 -21.91 -6.19 4.78
C ARG A 181 -20.67 -6.41 5.63
N ASN A 182 -20.30 -7.67 5.78
CA ASN A 182 -19.04 -8.04 6.41
C ASN A 182 -17.91 -7.88 5.37
N GLY A 183 -17.06 -6.89 5.60
CA GLY A 183 -15.87 -6.65 4.80
C GLY A 183 -14.86 -5.84 5.60
N GLU A 184 -13.59 -6.21 5.48
CA GLU A 184 -12.47 -5.53 6.15
C GLU A 184 -11.23 -5.43 5.26
N GLY A 185 -10.53 -4.30 5.31
CA GLY A 185 -9.37 -4.11 4.44
C GLY A 185 -8.41 -3.02 4.87
N LEU A 186 -7.41 -2.81 4.03
CA LEU A 186 -6.34 -1.84 4.18
C LEU A 186 -6.30 -0.96 2.91
N ARG A 187 -6.08 0.34 3.08
CA ARG A 187 -5.72 1.26 2.00
C ARG A 187 -4.43 1.98 2.38
N CYS A 188 -3.43 1.85 1.52
CA CYS A 188 -2.19 2.57 1.59
C CYS A 188 -2.24 3.71 0.58
N VAL A 189 -2.73 4.87 1.01
CA VAL A 189 -2.88 6.06 0.16
C VAL A 189 -1.56 6.82 0.14
N LEU A 190 -1.05 7.06 -1.07
CA LEU A 190 0.27 7.66 -1.26
C LEU A 190 0.28 9.12 -0.81
N ARG A 191 1.19 9.47 0.12
CA ARG A 191 1.34 10.84 0.63
C ARG A 191 2.10 11.78 -0.31
N VAL A 192 2.95 11.22 -1.17
CA VAL A 192 3.86 11.97 -2.04
C VAL A 192 3.31 12.16 -3.44
N GLY A 193 3.62 13.32 -4.02
CA GLY A 193 3.02 13.78 -5.28
C GLY A 193 1.64 14.40 -5.03
N PRO A 194 0.77 14.45 -6.04
CA PRO A 194 -0.63 14.82 -5.83
C PRO A 194 -1.27 13.93 -4.75
N LYS A 195 -1.92 14.56 -3.77
CA LYS A 195 -2.56 13.86 -2.66
C LYS A 195 -3.85 13.18 -3.12
N ASN A 196 -4.24 12.12 -2.41
CA ASN A 196 -5.51 11.41 -2.59
C ASN A 196 -5.75 10.98 -4.03
N THR A 197 -4.69 10.62 -4.76
CA THR A 197 -4.79 10.19 -6.15
C THR A 197 -4.59 8.69 -6.28
N THR A 198 -3.54 8.13 -5.69
CA THR A 198 -3.13 6.74 -5.88
C THR A 198 -3.06 5.99 -4.57
N TRP A 199 -3.52 4.75 -4.58
CA TRP A 199 -3.43 3.84 -3.44
C TRP A 199 -3.24 2.40 -3.89
N PHE A 200 -2.58 1.62 -3.04
CA PHE A 200 -2.70 0.17 -3.03
C PHE A 200 -3.71 -0.22 -1.95
N GLY A 201 -4.52 -1.24 -2.20
CA GLY A 201 -5.45 -1.75 -1.21
C GLY A 201 -5.58 -3.26 -1.27
N ASN A 202 -5.89 -3.87 -0.13
CA ASN A 202 -6.23 -5.29 -0.02
C ASN A 202 -7.28 -5.50 1.07
N GLY A 203 -7.92 -6.66 1.10
CA GLY A 203 -8.94 -6.95 2.11
C GLY A 203 -9.65 -8.28 1.89
N ASN A 204 -10.73 -8.49 2.64
CA ASN A 204 -11.63 -9.63 2.53
C ASN A 204 -13.09 -9.18 2.55
N TRP A 205 -13.82 -9.44 1.47
CA TRP A 205 -15.25 -9.13 1.35
C TRP A 205 -16.01 -10.43 1.16
N GLY A 206 -16.94 -10.73 2.08
CA GLY A 206 -17.76 -11.94 2.01
C GLY A 206 -16.95 -13.25 1.98
N GLY A 207 -15.80 -13.30 2.66
CA GLY A 207 -14.90 -14.46 2.69
C GLY A 207 -13.88 -14.49 1.54
N SER A 208 -13.99 -13.62 0.55
CA SER A 208 -13.08 -13.58 -0.60
C SER A 208 -12.06 -12.46 -0.47
N THR A 209 -10.78 -12.80 -0.59
CA THR A 209 -9.70 -11.82 -0.53
C THR A 209 -9.52 -11.07 -1.86
N TYR A 210 -8.97 -9.87 -1.79
CA TYR A 210 -8.59 -9.10 -2.97
C TYR A 210 -7.38 -8.22 -2.70
N SER A 211 -6.76 -7.77 -3.78
CA SER A 211 -5.85 -6.63 -3.84
C SER A 211 -6.20 -5.78 -5.06
N HIS A 212 -5.93 -4.48 -5.00
CA HIS A 212 -6.13 -3.59 -6.13
C HIS A 212 -5.14 -2.43 -6.13
N ILE A 213 -5.01 -1.82 -7.30
CA ILE A 213 -4.46 -0.49 -7.44
C ILE A 213 -5.54 0.48 -7.89
N GLY A 214 -5.71 1.54 -7.12
CA GLY A 214 -6.60 2.64 -7.45
C GLY A 214 -5.83 3.88 -7.85
N THR A 215 -6.40 4.64 -8.78
CA THR A 215 -5.85 5.94 -9.15
C THR A 215 -6.93 6.94 -9.60
N ARG A 216 -6.57 8.22 -9.68
CA ARG A 216 -7.42 9.30 -10.16
C ARG A 216 -7.33 9.45 -11.68
N SER A 217 -8.43 9.88 -12.27
CA SER A 217 -8.63 10.28 -13.68
C SER A 217 -9.34 11.64 -13.75
N PHE A 218 -9.62 12.18 -14.94
CA PHE A 218 -10.39 13.43 -15.06
C PHE A 218 -11.81 13.29 -14.52
N ASN A 219 -12.44 12.13 -14.74
CA ASN A 219 -13.83 11.90 -14.39
C ASN A 219 -14.04 11.32 -12.98
N GLY A 220 -13.03 11.38 -12.11
CA GLY A 220 -13.07 10.81 -10.76
C GLY A 220 -12.07 9.67 -10.61
N TYR A 221 -12.44 8.63 -9.86
CA TYR A 221 -11.52 7.54 -9.52
C TYR A 221 -11.89 6.24 -10.22
N GLY A 222 -10.88 5.39 -10.40
CA GLY A 222 -11.05 4.02 -10.88
C GLY A 222 -9.97 3.13 -10.29
N ALA A 223 -10.22 1.82 -10.32
CA ALA A 223 -9.35 0.81 -9.74
C ALA A 223 -9.28 -0.42 -10.65
N GLY A 224 -8.23 -1.21 -10.49
CA GLY A 224 -8.12 -2.52 -11.12
C GLY A 224 -7.63 -3.51 -10.08
N ASP A 225 -8.35 -4.62 -9.94
CA ASP A 225 -7.92 -5.67 -9.04
C ASP A 225 -6.66 -6.34 -9.61
N LEU A 226 -5.71 -6.56 -8.71
CA LEU A 226 -4.60 -7.46 -8.94
C LEU A 226 -5.11 -8.83 -8.51
N CYS A 227 -5.11 -9.79 -9.42
CA CYS A 227 -5.82 -11.04 -9.18
C CYS A 227 -4.97 -12.27 -9.52
N GLY A 228 -5.26 -13.37 -8.83
CA GLY A 228 -4.44 -14.58 -8.84
C GLY A 228 -3.50 -14.63 -7.64
N ALA A 229 -2.91 -15.80 -7.39
CA ALA A 229 -2.03 -16.11 -6.25
C ALA A 229 -2.35 -15.29 -4.97
N ASN A 230 -1.31 -14.80 -4.28
CA ASN A 230 -1.41 -14.10 -3.00
C ASN A 230 -2.18 -12.77 -3.04
N PHE A 231 -2.69 -12.32 -4.20
CA PHE A 231 -3.55 -11.12 -4.30
C PHE A 231 -5.04 -11.42 -4.14
N GLY A 232 -5.44 -12.69 -4.17
CA GLY A 232 -6.83 -13.12 -4.04
C GLY A 232 -7.54 -13.41 -5.37
N PRO A 233 -8.70 -14.08 -5.30
CA PRO A 233 -9.43 -14.54 -6.48
C PRO A 233 -10.25 -13.44 -7.18
N ILE A 234 -10.57 -12.34 -6.50
CA ILE A 234 -11.41 -11.27 -7.06
C ILE A 234 -10.62 -10.55 -8.16
N CYS A 235 -11.24 -10.38 -9.33
CA CYS A 235 -10.58 -9.85 -10.52
C CYS A 235 -11.45 -8.82 -11.29
N ASN A 236 -11.94 -7.81 -10.59
CA ASN A 236 -12.80 -6.77 -11.17
C ASN A 236 -12.01 -5.59 -11.73
N THR A 237 -12.69 -4.82 -12.57
CA THR A 237 -12.26 -3.51 -13.02
C THR A 237 -13.30 -2.47 -12.68
N PHE A 238 -12.84 -1.30 -12.24
CA PHE A 238 -13.67 -0.18 -11.88
C PHE A 238 -13.31 0.97 -12.81
N GLY A 239 -14.24 1.29 -13.71
CA GLY A 239 -14.06 2.33 -14.72
C GLY A 239 -13.80 3.71 -14.12
N TRP A 240 -13.27 4.62 -14.93
CA TRP A 240 -13.02 5.99 -14.50
C TRP A 240 -14.31 6.70 -14.11
N GLY A 241 -14.34 7.25 -12.89
CA GLY A 241 -15.52 7.92 -12.34
C GLY A 241 -16.53 6.99 -11.68
N SER A 242 -16.27 5.68 -11.70
CA SER A 242 -17.10 4.71 -10.96
C SER A 242 -16.90 4.79 -9.45
N LEU A 243 -15.82 5.40 -8.99
CA LEU A 243 -15.52 5.60 -7.58
C LEU A 243 -15.48 7.10 -7.25
N GLN A 244 -16.14 7.48 -6.16
CA GLN A 244 -16.13 8.83 -5.61
C GLN A 244 -15.61 8.77 -4.18
N LEU A 245 -14.59 9.57 -3.88
CA LEU A 245 -13.98 9.66 -2.55
C LEU A 245 -14.39 11.01 -1.93
N THR A 246 -15.27 10.98 -0.94
CA THR A 246 -15.67 12.16 -0.18
C THR A 246 -14.85 12.23 1.10
N SER A 247 -14.09 13.30 1.30
CA SER A 247 -13.31 13.47 2.53
C SER A 247 -14.24 13.71 3.71
N VAL A 248 -13.96 13.00 4.81
CA VAL A 248 -14.64 13.12 6.10
C VAL A 248 -13.60 13.19 7.21
N SER A 249 -14.03 13.49 8.44
CA SER A 249 -13.12 13.48 9.58
C SER A 249 -12.47 12.10 9.74
N GLY A 250 -11.14 12.05 9.66
CA GLY A 250 -10.36 10.82 9.79
C GLY A 250 -10.27 9.94 8.54
N GLY A 251 -10.78 10.36 7.38
CA GLY A 251 -10.56 9.60 6.13
C GLY A 251 -11.55 9.91 5.01
N PHE A 252 -12.13 8.86 4.42
CA PHE A 252 -12.99 8.97 3.24
C PHE A 252 -14.23 8.09 3.32
N ASP A 253 -15.35 8.59 2.82
CA ASP A 253 -16.47 7.77 2.39
C ASP A 253 -16.33 7.54 0.89
N VAL A 254 -16.34 6.26 0.50
CA VAL A 254 -16.16 5.83 -0.89
C VAL A 254 -17.45 5.25 -1.42
N THR A 255 -17.99 5.89 -2.45
CA THR A 255 -19.28 5.57 -3.05
C THR A 255 -19.18 5.31 -4.55
N GLY A 256 -20.29 4.89 -5.16
CA GLY A 256 -20.39 4.50 -6.56
C GLY A 256 -20.37 2.98 -6.69
N ALA A 257 -19.37 2.44 -7.38
CA ALA A 257 -19.19 0.99 -7.50
C ALA A 257 -18.76 0.34 -6.16
N TRP A 258 -18.17 1.13 -5.26
CA TRP A 258 -17.88 0.72 -3.88
C TRP A 258 -18.83 1.39 -2.91
N SER A 259 -18.93 0.82 -1.71
CA SER A 259 -19.64 1.39 -0.56
C SER A 259 -18.81 1.07 0.67
N GLU A 260 -17.74 1.86 0.85
CA GLU A 260 -16.69 1.64 1.84
C GLU A 260 -16.48 2.88 2.71
N LYS A 261 -16.16 2.66 3.99
CA LYS A 261 -15.61 3.67 4.90
C LYS A 261 -14.13 3.42 5.09
N TRP A 262 -13.31 4.44 4.85
CA TRP A 262 -11.85 4.43 5.07
C TRP A 262 -11.56 5.29 6.29
N ARG A 263 -11.00 4.70 7.35
CA ARG A 263 -10.77 5.34 8.65
C ARG A 263 -9.43 4.97 9.25
#